data_AF-A0A9K3DRN2-F1
#
_entry.id   AF-A0A9K3DRN2-F1
#
_cell.length_a   1.000
_cell.length_b   1.000
_cell.length_c   1.000
_cell.angle_alpha   90.00
_cell.angle_beta   90.00
_cell.angle_gamma   90.00
#
_symmetry.space_group_name_H-M   'P 1'
#
loop_
_entity.id
_entity.type
_entity.pdbx_description
1 polymer ?
#
loop_
_entity_poly.entity_id
_entity_poly.type
_entity_poly.pdbx_seq_one_letter_code
_entity_poly.pdbx_strand_id
1 'polypeptide(L)'
;MIKCLGMRNLKLVNFKLLIVHLNRCGSLKNLYLNTPNLKTLYFHGPRGKPCTIELINCKKLMNLHLVGVAMNTTMFVNCNESFPLLQMLTLAGCAMSGCINISSNSLHELWFIGFNKPMGLTIDAPNVSSFKYNGIAPYRNVNLPRVAIAYVELYPNLNQKCECDFRMWPNQL
;
A
#
# COMPACT_ATOMS: atom_id res chain seq x y z
N MET A 1 -14.88 -30.82 -17.56
CA MET A 1 -13.65 -30.00 -17.43
C MET A 1 -13.62 -29.38 -16.04
N ILE A 2 -12.91 -30.01 -15.09
CA ILE A 2 -12.84 -29.51 -13.70
C ILE A 2 -11.81 -28.37 -13.67
N LYS A 3 -12.27 -27.12 -13.61
CA LYS A 3 -11.38 -25.99 -13.34
C LYS A 3 -10.91 -26.12 -11.89
N CYS A 4 -9.68 -26.58 -11.67
CA CYS A 4 -9.02 -26.38 -10.38
C CYS A 4 -8.88 -24.87 -10.17
N LEU A 5 -9.68 -24.31 -9.27
CA LEU A 5 -9.79 -22.87 -9.03
C LEU A 5 -8.58 -22.27 -8.30
N GLY A 6 -7.50 -23.06 -8.10
CA GLY A 6 -6.36 -22.73 -7.27
C GLY A 6 -6.73 -22.59 -5.78
N MET A 7 -5.71 -22.33 -4.95
CA MET A 7 -5.91 -22.05 -3.53
C MET A 7 -6.60 -20.68 -3.36
N ARG A 8 -7.75 -20.68 -2.67
CA ARG A 8 -8.54 -19.45 -2.42
C ARG A 8 -8.27 -18.83 -1.05
N ASN A 9 -7.96 -19.65 -0.05
CA ASN A 9 -7.68 -19.21 1.31
C ASN A 9 -6.36 -19.84 1.74
N LEU A 10 -5.47 -19.05 2.31
CA LEU A 10 -4.24 -19.52 2.91
C LEU A 10 -4.18 -19.03 4.35
N LYS A 11 -4.09 -19.97 5.29
CA LYS A 11 -3.89 -19.70 6.70
C LYS A 11 -2.51 -20.23 7.09
N LEU A 12 -1.62 -19.34 7.52
CA LEU A 12 -0.29 -19.71 8.01
C LEU A 12 -0.20 -19.33 9.49
N VAL A 13 -0.06 -20.33 10.34
CA VAL A 13 0.19 -20.15 11.78
C VAL A 13 1.51 -20.82 12.08
N ASN A 14 2.56 -20.02 12.28
CA ASN A 14 3.89 -20.56 12.48
C ASN A 14 4.79 -19.55 13.22
N PHE A 15 5.34 -19.99 14.35
CA PHE A 15 6.16 -19.14 15.21
C PHE A 15 7.65 -19.15 14.84
N LYS A 16 8.08 -19.97 13.89
CA LYS A 16 9.47 -20.07 13.45
C LYS A 16 9.73 -19.36 12.12
N LEU A 17 8.68 -19.06 11.34
CA LEU A 17 8.85 -18.39 10.05
C LEU A 17 9.34 -16.96 10.24
N LEU A 18 10.45 -16.65 9.55
CA LEU A 18 11.04 -15.31 9.50
C LEU A 18 10.72 -14.59 8.19
N ILE A 19 10.54 -15.34 7.11
CA ILE A 19 10.33 -14.81 5.76
C ILE A 19 9.22 -15.61 5.08
N VAL A 20 8.28 -14.91 4.44
CA VAL A 20 7.20 -15.51 3.65
C VAL A 20 7.16 -14.84 2.29
N HIS A 21 7.34 -15.63 1.22
CA HIS A 21 7.21 -15.19 -0.16
C HIS A 21 6.04 -15.93 -0.80
N LEU A 22 5.01 -15.19 -1.19
CA LEU A 22 3.81 -15.70 -1.83
C LEU A 22 3.68 -15.06 -3.21
N ASN A 23 4.19 -15.74 -4.23
CA ASN A 23 4.21 -15.26 -5.60
C ASN A 23 3.09 -15.91 -6.42
N ARG A 24 2.64 -15.22 -7.46
CA ARG A 24 1.65 -15.74 -8.44
C ARG A 24 0.38 -16.28 -7.77
N CYS A 25 -0.11 -15.62 -6.73
CA CYS A 25 -1.30 -16.02 -5.98
C CYS A 25 -2.60 -15.63 -6.69
N GLY A 26 -2.71 -15.90 -8.00
CA GLY A 26 -3.77 -15.39 -8.88
C GLY A 26 -5.20 -15.87 -8.53
N SER A 27 -5.34 -16.89 -7.69
CA SER A 27 -6.62 -17.39 -7.18
C SER A 27 -6.91 -17.03 -5.72
N LEU A 28 -5.91 -16.49 -5.00
CA LEU A 28 -6.01 -16.28 -3.57
C LEU A 28 -6.91 -15.09 -3.27
N LYS A 29 -7.93 -15.32 -2.44
CA LYS A 29 -8.90 -14.32 -1.99
C LYS A 29 -8.60 -13.84 -0.59
N ASN A 30 -8.17 -14.74 0.29
CA ASN A 30 -7.89 -14.44 1.69
C ASN A 30 -6.53 -15.02 2.10
N LEU A 31 -5.72 -14.20 2.73
CA LEU A 31 -4.48 -14.59 3.39
C LEU A 31 -4.57 -14.22 4.87
N TYR A 32 -4.40 -15.22 5.72
CA TYR A 32 -4.29 -15.05 7.16
C TYR A 32 -2.90 -15.47 7.61
N LEU A 33 -2.18 -14.58 8.30
CA LEU A 33 -0.87 -14.85 8.89
C LEU A 33 -0.92 -14.59 10.39
N ASN A 34 -0.64 -15.62 11.20
CA ASN A 34 -0.32 -15.48 12.62
C ASN A 34 1.09 -16.04 12.83
N THR A 35 2.08 -15.21 12.55
CA THR A 35 3.49 -15.58 12.50
C THR A 35 4.32 -14.54 13.25
N PRO A 36 4.41 -14.62 14.59
CA PRO A 36 4.93 -13.50 15.39
C PRO A 36 6.39 -13.14 15.18
N ASN A 37 7.17 -14.09 14.65
CA ASN A 37 8.58 -13.89 14.34
C ASN A 37 8.85 -13.50 12.88
N LEU A 38 7.80 -13.26 12.09
CA LEU A 38 7.92 -12.86 10.70
C LEU A 38 8.58 -11.48 10.61
N LYS A 39 9.70 -11.41 9.92
CA LYS A 39 10.46 -10.20 9.61
C LYS A 39 10.15 -9.65 8.22
N THR A 40 9.78 -10.52 7.29
CA THR A 40 9.57 -10.13 5.90
C THR A 40 8.41 -10.86 5.25
N LEU A 41 7.52 -10.08 4.63
CA LEU A 41 6.42 -10.57 3.83
C LEU A 41 6.48 -9.98 2.43
N TYR A 42 6.62 -10.86 1.43
CA TYR A 42 6.38 -10.52 0.03
C TYR A 42 5.13 -11.24 -0.45
N PHE A 43 4.11 -10.46 -0.79
CA PHE A 43 2.85 -10.98 -1.31
C PHE A 43 2.56 -10.39 -2.69
N HIS A 44 2.41 -11.28 -3.68
CA HIS A 44 1.99 -10.97 -5.04
C HIS A 44 0.64 -11.60 -5.34
N GLY A 45 -0.40 -10.82 -5.07
CA GLY A 45 -1.78 -11.18 -5.26
C GLY A 45 -2.30 -11.09 -6.70
N PRO A 46 -3.58 -11.44 -6.89
CA PRO A 46 -4.26 -11.36 -8.18
C PRO A 46 -4.45 -9.92 -8.68
N ARG A 47 -4.25 -9.69 -9.99
CA ARG A 47 -4.39 -8.36 -10.62
C ARG A 47 -5.84 -7.90 -10.82
N GLY A 48 -6.81 -8.82 -10.88
CA GLY A 48 -8.20 -8.50 -11.21
C GLY A 48 -9.20 -8.56 -10.05
N LYS A 49 -8.88 -9.27 -8.97
CA LYS A 49 -9.76 -9.45 -7.80
C LYS A 49 -8.91 -9.39 -6.53
N PRO A 50 -8.74 -8.22 -5.92
CA PRO A 50 -7.78 -8.01 -4.84
C PRO A 50 -7.95 -9.01 -3.69
N CYS A 51 -6.83 -9.46 -3.12
CA CYS A 51 -6.83 -10.36 -1.97
C CYS A 51 -7.01 -9.57 -0.68
N THR A 52 -7.84 -10.05 0.25
CA THR A 52 -7.88 -9.55 1.62
C THR A 52 -6.74 -10.20 2.42
N ILE A 53 -6.06 -9.42 3.24
CA ILE A 53 -4.95 -9.90 4.08
C ILE A 53 -5.20 -9.52 5.54
N GLU A 54 -5.02 -10.48 6.43
CA GLU A 54 -5.00 -10.29 7.87
C GLU A 54 -3.62 -10.68 8.43
N LEU A 55 -2.94 -9.71 9.05
CA LEU A 55 -1.64 -9.88 9.69
C LEU A 55 -1.83 -9.81 11.21
N ILE A 56 -1.70 -10.95 11.89
CA ILE A 56 -1.93 -11.08 13.32
C ILE A 56 -0.59 -11.34 14.02
N ASN A 57 -0.34 -10.57 15.08
CA ASN A 57 0.86 -10.66 15.92
C ASN A 57 2.21 -10.46 15.18
N CYS A 58 2.21 -9.92 13.95
CA CYS A 58 3.42 -9.68 13.15
C CYS A 58 4.23 -8.45 13.61
N LYS A 59 4.43 -8.26 14.92
CA LYS A 59 5.10 -7.08 15.50
C LYS A 59 6.58 -6.96 15.12
N LYS A 60 7.21 -8.09 14.71
CA LYS A 60 8.61 -8.13 14.27
C LYS A 60 8.81 -7.87 12.77
N LEU A 61 7.73 -7.55 12.05
CA LEU A 61 7.77 -7.32 10.61
C LEU A 61 8.56 -6.04 10.31
N MET A 62 9.60 -6.19 9.50
CA MET A 62 10.49 -5.10 9.07
C MET A 62 10.21 -4.69 7.62
N ASN A 63 9.92 -5.66 6.76
CA ASN A 63 9.71 -5.46 5.33
C ASN A 63 8.35 -6.01 4.91
N LEU A 64 7.49 -5.14 4.38
CA LEU A 64 6.16 -5.49 3.89
C LEU A 64 5.98 -5.06 2.45
N HIS A 65 5.88 -6.03 1.55
CA HIS A 65 5.63 -5.82 0.14
C HIS A 65 4.30 -6.46 -0.25
N LEU A 66 3.32 -5.62 -0.61
CA LEU A 66 1.98 -6.04 -0.94
C LEU A 66 1.62 -5.63 -2.37
N VAL A 67 1.21 -6.61 -3.18
CA VAL A 67 0.71 -6.37 -4.54
C VAL A 67 -0.68 -6.94 -4.72
N GLY A 68 -1.60 -6.17 -5.29
CA GLY A 68 -2.95 -6.63 -5.62
C GLY A 68 -3.79 -6.96 -4.37
N VAL A 69 -3.66 -6.16 -3.31
CA VAL A 69 -4.37 -6.34 -2.04
C VAL A 69 -5.58 -5.40 -1.97
N ALA A 70 -6.69 -5.88 -1.39
CA ALA A 70 -7.79 -5.03 -0.95
C ALA A 70 -7.34 -4.32 0.34
N MET A 71 -7.02 -3.04 0.24
CA MET A 71 -6.51 -2.29 1.38
C MET A 71 -7.63 -1.87 2.31
N ASN A 72 -7.45 -2.15 3.59
CA ASN A 72 -8.26 -1.55 4.65
C ASN A 72 -7.67 -0.16 4.99
N THR A 73 -8.50 0.88 4.98
CA THR A 73 -8.08 2.26 5.28
C THR A 73 -7.47 2.42 6.68
N THR A 74 -7.73 1.49 7.60
CA THR A 74 -7.20 1.51 8.97
C THR A 74 -5.89 0.73 9.15
N MET A 75 -5.47 -0.05 8.16
CA MET A 75 -4.36 -1.02 8.31
C MET A 75 -3.03 -0.38 8.74
N PHE A 76 -2.77 0.85 8.30
CA PHE A 76 -1.50 1.56 8.54
C PHE A 76 -1.67 2.87 9.33
N VAL A 77 -2.86 3.13 9.88
CA VAL A 77 -3.16 4.37 10.63
C VAL A 77 -2.25 4.53 11.84
N ASN A 78 -1.91 3.44 12.53
CA ASN A 78 -0.99 3.42 13.66
C ASN A 78 0.02 2.27 13.53
N CYS A 79 1.03 2.44 12.68
CA CYS A 79 2.08 1.44 12.51
C CYS A 79 2.96 1.32 13.75
N ASN A 80 3.12 2.38 14.55
CA ASN A 80 3.90 2.31 15.78
C ASN A 80 3.34 1.26 16.75
N GLU A 81 2.02 1.11 16.79
CA GLU A 81 1.38 0.03 17.53
C GLU A 81 1.39 -1.27 16.72
N SER A 82 0.90 -1.26 15.48
CA SER A 82 0.62 -2.48 14.70
C SER A 82 1.87 -3.19 14.17
N PHE A 83 2.86 -2.42 13.74
CA PHE A 83 4.11 -2.87 13.12
C PHE A 83 5.30 -2.00 13.61
N PRO A 84 5.64 -2.06 14.90
CA PRO A 84 6.59 -1.13 15.52
C PRO A 84 7.98 -1.15 14.87
N LEU A 85 8.36 -2.26 14.22
CA LEU A 85 9.67 -2.43 13.57
C LEU A 85 9.64 -2.27 12.05
N LEU A 86 8.53 -1.82 11.47
CA LEU A 86 8.37 -1.77 10.01
C LEU A 86 9.22 -0.64 9.40
N GLN A 87 10.27 -1.04 8.67
CA GLN A 87 11.23 -0.14 8.03
C GLN A 87 10.88 0.14 6.57
N MET A 88 10.34 -0.86 5.87
CA MET A 88 10.00 -0.77 4.46
C MET A 88 8.54 -1.16 4.23
N LEU A 89 7.79 -0.28 3.56
CA LEU A 89 6.43 -0.55 3.09
C LEU A 89 6.34 -0.30 1.58
N THR A 90 6.00 -1.34 0.83
CA THR A 90 5.66 -1.24 -0.59
C THR A 90 4.22 -1.68 -0.84
N LEU A 91 3.46 -0.80 -1.48
CA LEU A 91 2.09 -1.05 -1.93
C LEU A 91 2.04 -0.91 -3.46
N ALA A 92 1.71 -1.99 -4.18
CA ALA A 92 1.69 -1.98 -5.63
C ALA A 92 0.37 -2.50 -6.21
N GLY A 93 -0.28 -1.70 -7.05
CA GLY A 93 -1.53 -2.09 -7.72
C GLY A 93 -2.62 -2.57 -6.74
N CYS A 94 -2.61 -2.05 -5.51
CA CYS A 94 -3.60 -2.39 -4.51
C CYS A 94 -4.93 -1.68 -4.81
N ALA A 95 -6.05 -2.34 -4.52
CA ALA A 95 -7.35 -1.71 -4.63
C ALA A 95 -7.66 -0.97 -3.34
N MET A 96 -8.03 0.29 -3.50
CA MET A 96 -8.28 1.21 -2.40
C MET A 96 -9.55 2.01 -2.68
N SER A 97 -10.34 2.20 -1.65
CA SER A 97 -11.46 3.14 -1.61
C SER A 97 -11.17 4.20 -0.56
N GLY A 98 -11.18 5.47 -0.96
CA GLY A 98 -11.00 6.61 -0.04
C GLY A 98 -9.54 6.98 0.21
N CYS A 99 -9.24 7.34 1.47
CA CYS A 99 -7.93 7.83 1.89
C CYS A 99 -7.13 6.74 2.63
N ILE A 100 -5.84 6.61 2.29
CA ILE A 100 -4.88 5.90 3.12
C ILE A 100 -4.22 6.91 4.06
N ASN A 101 -4.23 6.58 5.34
CA ASN A 101 -3.46 7.26 6.36
C ASN A 101 -2.35 6.32 6.83
N ILE A 102 -1.11 6.81 6.83
CA ILE A 102 0.06 6.08 7.35
C ILE A 102 0.68 6.92 8.45
N SER A 103 0.78 6.39 9.66
CA SER A 103 1.60 6.99 10.73
C SER A 103 2.65 5.99 11.21
N SER A 104 3.94 6.36 11.14
CA SER A 104 5.05 5.49 11.56
C SER A 104 6.33 6.25 11.87
N ASN A 105 6.95 5.93 13.00
CA ASN A 105 8.28 6.41 13.35
C ASN A 105 9.39 5.43 12.92
N SER A 106 9.07 4.20 12.54
CA SER A 106 10.05 3.19 12.13
C SER A 106 10.25 3.09 10.62
N LEU A 107 9.34 3.66 9.82
CA LEU A 107 9.45 3.63 8.37
C LEU A 107 10.60 4.51 7.88
N HIS A 108 11.43 3.93 7.01
CA HIS A 108 12.51 4.60 6.28
C HIS A 108 12.26 4.61 4.77
N GLU A 109 11.60 3.57 4.25
CA GLU A 109 11.30 3.41 2.83
C GLU A 109 9.80 3.23 2.61
N LEU A 110 9.24 4.06 1.72
CA LEU A 110 7.81 4.04 1.41
C LEU A 110 7.56 4.14 -0.09
N TRP A 111 7.03 3.06 -0.67
CA TRP A 111 6.83 2.94 -2.12
C TRP A 111 5.38 2.67 -2.49
N PHE A 112 4.83 3.52 -3.35
CA PHE A 112 3.53 3.37 -4.00
C PHE A 112 3.73 3.15 -5.49
N ILE A 113 3.21 2.06 -6.05
CA ILE A 113 3.50 1.67 -7.43
C ILE A 113 2.23 1.26 -8.17
N GLY A 114 2.04 1.73 -9.40
CA GLY A 114 0.99 1.27 -10.30
C GLY A 114 -0.43 1.62 -9.84
N PHE A 115 -0.62 2.80 -9.26
CA PHE A 115 -1.94 3.27 -8.85
C PHE A 115 -2.67 4.00 -9.99
N ASN A 116 -3.64 3.31 -10.58
CA ASN A 116 -4.38 3.76 -11.76
C ASN A 116 -5.68 4.53 -11.44
N LYS A 117 -5.93 4.85 -10.17
CA LYS A 117 -7.03 5.69 -9.72
C LYS A 117 -6.51 6.74 -8.74
N PRO A 118 -7.08 7.96 -8.73
CA PRO A 118 -6.75 8.94 -7.70
C PRO A 118 -7.00 8.37 -6.31
N MET A 119 -6.09 8.66 -5.38
CA MET A 119 -6.21 8.25 -3.98
C MET A 119 -5.98 9.43 -3.04
N GLY A 120 -6.62 9.39 -1.88
CA GLY A 120 -6.27 10.27 -0.78
C GLY A 120 -5.08 9.67 -0.06
N LEU A 121 -4.00 10.44 0.10
CA LEU A 121 -2.82 9.98 0.81
C LEU A 121 -2.48 10.97 1.91
N THR A 122 -2.41 10.50 3.14
CA THR A 122 -1.95 11.27 4.30
C THR A 122 -0.88 10.45 5.00
N ILE A 123 0.33 11.00 5.08
CA ILE A 123 1.47 10.31 5.65
C ILE A 123 2.07 11.19 6.75
N ASP A 124 2.21 10.59 7.93
CA ASP A 124 2.93 11.11 9.09
C ASP A 124 4.04 10.11 9.43
N ALA A 125 5.14 10.20 8.70
CA ALA A 125 6.26 9.28 8.85
C ALA A 125 7.59 10.05 8.81
N PRO A 126 8.00 10.65 9.94
CA PRO A 126 9.09 11.63 9.95
C PRO A 126 10.45 11.05 9.60
N ASN A 127 10.64 9.73 9.70
CA ASN A 127 11.92 9.06 9.45
C ASN A 127 12.06 8.46 8.05
N VAL A 128 11.08 8.67 7.17
CA VAL A 128 11.16 8.25 5.76
C VAL A 128 12.25 9.07 5.06
N SER A 129 13.26 8.38 4.56
CA SER A 129 14.38 8.96 3.82
C SER A 129 14.32 8.65 2.32
N SER A 130 13.64 7.56 1.94
CA SER A 130 13.42 7.16 0.56
C SER A 130 11.93 7.01 0.25
N PHE A 131 11.48 7.72 -0.78
CA PHE A 131 10.09 7.72 -1.23
C PHE A 131 9.99 7.41 -2.71
N LYS A 132 9.01 6.56 -3.07
CA LYS A 132 8.66 6.31 -4.47
C LYS A 132 7.17 6.40 -4.66
N TYR A 133 6.76 7.10 -5.71
CA TYR A 133 5.38 7.18 -6.16
C TYR A 133 5.31 6.95 -7.66
N ASN A 134 4.45 6.04 -8.07
CA ASN A 134 4.12 5.77 -9.46
C ASN A 134 2.60 5.56 -9.56
N GLY A 135 1.90 6.47 -10.23
CA GLY A 135 0.43 6.47 -10.31
C GLY A 135 -0.21 7.79 -10.72
N ILE A 136 -1.54 7.88 -10.66
CA ILE A 136 -2.28 9.14 -10.83
C ILE A 136 -2.11 9.99 -9.57
N ALA A 137 -1.78 11.27 -9.71
CA ALA A 137 -1.49 12.17 -8.59
C ALA A 137 -2.51 12.06 -7.43
N PRO A 138 -2.05 11.97 -6.17
CA PRO A 138 -2.93 11.97 -5.02
C PRO A 138 -3.59 13.34 -4.83
N TYR A 139 -4.81 13.39 -4.30
CA TYR A 139 -5.55 14.65 -4.08
C TYR A 139 -5.32 15.29 -2.70
N ARG A 140 -4.34 14.79 -1.93
CA ARG A 140 -3.90 15.36 -0.65
C ARG A 140 -2.37 15.49 -0.63
N ASN A 141 -1.90 16.52 0.07
CA ASN A 141 -0.47 16.78 0.24
C ASN A 141 0.17 15.74 1.15
N VAL A 142 1.38 15.33 0.78
CA VAL A 142 2.24 14.42 1.54
C VAL A 142 3.35 15.24 2.18
N ASN A 143 3.46 15.20 3.51
CA ASN A 143 4.55 15.85 4.23
C ASN A 143 5.56 14.80 4.70
N LEU A 144 6.78 14.86 4.16
CA LEU A 144 7.86 13.95 4.50
C LEU A 144 9.16 14.74 4.70
N PRO A 145 9.37 15.30 5.90
CA PRO A 145 10.40 16.33 6.12
C PRO A 145 11.85 15.82 6.01
N ARG A 146 12.08 14.50 6.04
CA ARG A 146 13.42 13.89 5.99
C ARG A 146 13.70 13.11 4.71
N VAL A 147 12.85 13.23 3.68
CA VAL A 147 13.08 12.54 2.41
C VAL A 147 14.32 13.13 1.74
N ALA A 148 15.32 12.27 1.56
CA ALA A 148 16.55 12.58 0.82
C ALA A 148 16.43 12.19 -0.66
N ILE A 149 15.67 11.12 -0.94
CA ILE A 149 15.51 10.58 -2.29
C ILE A 149 14.03 10.39 -2.59
N ALA A 150 13.55 11.01 -3.66
CA ALA A 150 12.18 10.86 -4.15
C ALA A 150 12.16 10.48 -5.63
N TYR A 151 11.42 9.42 -5.96
CA TYR A 151 11.11 9.03 -7.35
C TYR A 151 9.62 9.21 -7.58
N VAL A 152 9.22 10.15 -8.43
CA VAL A 152 7.81 10.43 -8.71
C VAL A 152 7.54 10.31 -10.20
N GLU A 153 6.64 9.40 -10.56
CA GLU A 153 6.17 9.19 -11.92
C GLU A 153 4.64 9.30 -11.93
N LEU A 154 4.11 10.29 -12.66
CA LEU A 154 2.67 10.57 -12.69
C LEU A 154 2.06 10.15 -14.01
N TYR A 155 0.94 9.43 -13.93
CA TYR A 155 0.16 9.06 -15.11
C TYR A 155 -0.92 10.10 -15.40
N PRO A 156 -1.16 10.45 -16.69
CA PRO A 156 -2.28 11.29 -17.06
C PRO A 156 -3.59 10.62 -16.61
N ASN A 157 -4.48 11.41 -15.99
CA ASN A 157 -5.78 10.91 -15.57
C ASN A 157 -6.70 10.78 -16.79
N LEU A 158 -6.68 9.62 -17.43
CA LEU A 158 -7.50 9.33 -18.63
C LEU A 158 -9.03 9.38 -18.36
N ASN A 159 -9.45 9.53 -17.09
CA ASN A 159 -10.86 9.62 -16.69
C ASN A 159 -11.32 11.04 -16.31
N GLN A 160 -10.46 12.06 -16.41
CA GLN A 160 -10.87 13.46 -16.23
C GLN A 160 -11.33 14.04 -17.57
N LYS A 161 -12.65 14.17 -17.77
CA LYS A 161 -13.16 15.26 -18.61
C LYS A 161 -12.71 16.55 -17.92
N CYS A 162 -11.88 17.35 -18.60
CA CYS A 162 -11.55 18.69 -18.16
C CYS A 162 -12.83 19.54 -18.14
N GLU A 163 -13.46 19.72 -16.98
CA GLU A 163 -14.33 20.87 -16.75
C GLU A 163 -13.48 21.94 -16.05
N CYS A 164 -12.71 22.67 -16.84
CA CYS A 164 -12.19 23.98 -16.44
C CYS A 164 -13.24 25.01 -16.88
N ASP A 165 -14.29 25.22 -16.08
CA ASP A 165 -15.15 26.41 -16.21
C ASP A 165 -14.36 27.59 -15.60
N PHE A 166 -13.52 28.23 -16.41
CA PHE A 166 -12.92 29.53 -16.11
C PHE A 166 -14.03 30.58 -16.13
N ARG A 167 -14.81 30.68 -15.05
CA ARG A 167 -15.62 31.88 -14.82
C ARG A 167 -14.70 32.98 -14.29
N MET A 168 -14.36 33.85 -15.23
CA MET A 168 -13.94 35.24 -15.06
C MET A 168 -14.38 35.84 -13.72
N TRP A 169 -13.41 36.38 -12.98
CA TRP A 169 -13.67 37.54 -12.14
C TRP A 169 -13.12 38.80 -12.81
N PRO A 170 -13.82 39.94 -12.69
CA PRO A 170 -13.64 41.07 -13.58
C PRO A 170 -12.44 41.92 -13.19
N ASN A 171 -11.92 42.59 -14.22
CA ASN A 171 -10.86 43.58 -14.21
C ASN A 171 -11.00 44.60 -13.06
N GLN A 172 -9.86 44.89 -12.42
CA GLN A 172 -9.65 46.14 -11.69
C GLN A 172 -9.35 47.27 -12.71
N LEU A 173 -10.19 48.30 -12.70
CA LEU A 173 -9.83 49.70 -12.89
C LEU A 173 -10.59 50.50 -11.84
#